data_AF-A0A3T1CEF2-F1
#
_entry.id   AF-A0A3T1CEF2-F1
#
_cell.length_a   1.000
_cell.length_b   1.000
_cell.length_c   1.000
_cell.angle_alpha   90.00
_cell.angle_beta   90.00
_cell.angle_gamma   90.00
#
_symmetry.space_group_name_H-M   'P 1'
#
loop_
_entity.id
_entity.type
_entity.pdbx_description
1 polymer ?
#
loop_
_entity_poly.entity_id
_entity_poly.type
_entity_poly.pdbx_seq_one_letter_code
_entity_poly.pdbx_strand_id
1 'polypeptide(L)'
;MSSTTRILFATWPELHANAHGPYAKAGALTIIREPNDANSRPPEVLALEALGWALADDRRAERLLSLTGLTPDRLRNGLTDRGVQAAVLEFLANHEPDLVLAADALDTSPETLVAAARELAR
;
A
#
# COMPACT_ATOMS: atom_id res chain seq x y z
N MET A 1 20.32 54.59 -4.94
CA MET A 1 19.56 53.35 -4.62
C MET A 1 20.52 52.18 -4.84
N SER A 2 21.37 51.91 -3.85
CA SER A 2 21.28 50.74 -2.94
C SER A 2 21.23 49.41 -3.66
N SER A 3 22.33 48.64 -3.66
CA SER A 3 22.53 47.70 -2.55
C SER A 3 23.92 47.06 -2.65
N THR A 4 24.71 47.32 -1.62
CA THR A 4 26.00 46.69 -1.34
C THR A 4 25.74 45.30 -0.78
N THR A 5 26.32 44.25 -1.36
CA THR A 5 26.60 43.01 -0.64
C THR A 5 27.91 42.43 -1.17
N ARG A 6 28.95 42.63 -0.36
CA ARG A 6 30.36 42.38 -0.66
C ARG A 6 30.75 41.13 0.12
N ILE A 7 30.89 39.97 -0.54
CA ILE A 7 31.40 38.76 0.10
C ILE A 7 32.90 38.67 -0.18
N LEU A 8 33.68 38.94 0.86
CA LEU A 8 35.13 38.73 0.91
C LEU A 8 35.42 37.22 0.95
N PHE A 9 35.95 36.68 -0.14
CA PHE A 9 36.64 35.38 -0.16
C PHE A 9 38.09 35.60 0.30
N ALA A 10 38.37 35.37 1.58
CA ALA A 10 39.74 35.30 2.09
C ALA A 10 40.20 33.83 2.13
N THR A 11 40.99 33.49 1.11
CA THR A 11 42.21 32.67 1.14
C THR A 11 42.40 31.67 2.30
N TRP A 12 42.42 30.37 1.98
CA TRP A 12 43.25 29.39 2.68
C TRP A 12 43.91 28.42 1.67
N PRO A 13 45.18 28.02 1.87
CA PRO A 13 46.05 27.47 0.85
C PRO A 13 45.97 25.94 0.73
N GLU A 14 46.34 25.47 -0.46
CA GLU A 14 46.68 24.08 -0.78
C GLU A 14 47.75 23.51 0.17
N LEU A 15 47.61 22.23 0.55
CA LEU A 15 48.70 21.24 0.44
C LEU A 15 48.13 19.81 0.37
N HIS A 16 48.05 19.33 -0.86
CA HIS A 16 48.48 18.01 -1.36
C HIS A 16 48.21 16.70 -0.56
N ALA A 17 47.39 15.86 -1.21
CA ALA A 17 47.59 14.42 -1.42
C ALA A 17 47.25 13.44 -0.28
N ASN A 18 45.96 13.13 -0.13
CA ASN A 18 45.45 11.75 -0.18
C ASN A 18 43.94 11.83 -0.47
N ALA A 19 43.43 11.04 -1.42
CA ALA A 19 42.06 11.14 -1.93
C ALA A 19 41.02 10.62 -0.91
N HIS A 20 40.76 11.42 0.13
CA HIS A 20 39.53 11.38 0.91
C HIS A 20 38.61 12.47 0.35
N GLY A 21 37.68 12.07 -0.51
CA GLY A 21 36.63 12.97 -1.00
C GLY A 21 35.82 13.55 0.17
N PRO A 22 35.28 14.78 0.05
CA PRO A 22 34.59 15.50 1.13
C PRO A 22 33.24 14.91 1.55
N TYR A 23 32.91 13.68 1.16
CA TYR A 23 31.71 12.96 1.60
C TYR A 23 31.94 12.16 2.89
N ALA A 24 32.67 12.72 3.84
CA ALA A 24 32.82 12.16 5.18
C ALA A 24 32.40 13.18 6.24
N LYS A 25 31.14 13.02 6.68
CA LYS A 25 30.52 13.50 7.93
C LYS A 25 29.80 14.85 7.95
N ALA A 26 28.54 14.80 7.51
CA ALA A 26 27.36 15.14 8.29
C ALA A 26 26.24 14.23 7.74
N GLY A 27 25.73 13.24 8.45
CA GLY A 27 24.88 13.44 9.62
C GLY A 27 23.48 13.81 9.11
N ALA A 28 22.58 12.83 9.03
CA ALA A 28 21.21 12.91 8.52
C ALA A 28 21.06 13.02 6.99
N LEU A 29 21.37 11.92 6.31
CA LEU A 29 20.62 11.57 5.09
C LEU A 29 19.19 11.19 5.53
N THR A 30 18.39 12.17 5.96
CA THR A 30 16.93 12.07 6.02
C THR A 30 16.43 12.14 4.58
N ILE A 31 16.78 11.12 3.80
CA ILE A 31 15.79 10.59 2.90
C ILE A 31 14.88 9.81 3.84
N ILE A 32 13.92 10.51 4.47
CA ILE A 32 12.64 9.87 4.75
C ILE A 32 12.12 9.61 3.34
N ARG A 33 12.51 8.47 2.77
CA ARG A 33 11.71 7.87 1.72
C ARG A 33 10.45 7.51 2.46
N GLU A 34 9.44 8.38 2.38
CA GLU A 34 8.07 7.97 2.63
C GLU A 34 7.90 6.65 1.87
N PRO A 35 7.66 5.52 2.56
CA PRO A 35 7.53 4.25 1.89
C PRO A 35 6.20 4.26 1.14
N ASN A 36 6.23 4.83 -0.06
CA ASN A 36 5.53 4.31 -1.22
C ASN A 36 4.00 4.25 -1.14
N ASP A 37 3.34 5.41 -0.93
CA ASP A 37 1.90 5.53 -1.18
C ASP A 37 1.52 5.34 -2.67
N ALA A 38 2.51 5.47 -3.57
CA ALA A 38 2.32 5.32 -5.02
C ALA A 38 2.10 3.87 -5.51
N ASN A 39 2.32 2.87 -4.65
CA ASN A 39 2.09 1.45 -4.97
C ASN A 39 1.04 0.81 -4.04
N SER A 40 0.42 1.58 -3.14
CA SER A 40 -0.73 1.11 -2.38
C SER A 40 -1.94 1.11 -3.30
N ARG A 41 -2.35 -0.09 -3.72
CA ARG A 41 -3.59 -0.28 -4.49
C ARG A 41 -4.77 0.27 -3.67
N PRO A 42 -5.71 1.00 -4.29
CA PRO A 42 -6.90 1.46 -3.60
C PRO A 42 -7.69 0.27 -3.03
N PRO A 43 -8.33 0.42 -1.87
CA PRO A 43 -8.99 -0.68 -1.18
C PRO A 43 -10.14 -1.27 -2.00
N GLU A 44 -10.81 -0.46 -2.82
CA GLU A 44 -11.84 -0.93 -3.76
C GLU A 44 -11.26 -1.90 -4.80
N VAL A 45 -10.05 -1.65 -5.30
CA VAL A 45 -9.37 -2.54 -6.26
C VAL A 45 -8.97 -3.84 -5.59
N LEU A 46 -8.38 -3.77 -4.39
CA LEU A 46 -8.03 -4.97 -3.62
C LEU A 46 -9.25 -5.84 -3.33
N ALA A 47 -10.40 -5.24 -3.01
CA ALA A 47 -11.65 -5.97 -2.80
C ALA A 47 -12.13 -6.68 -4.08
N LEU A 48 -12.01 -6.04 -5.24
CA LEU A 48 -12.41 -6.63 -6.52
C LEU A 48 -11.46 -7.75 -6.98
N GLU A 49 -10.16 -7.58 -6.78
CA GLU A 49 -9.18 -8.64 -7.07
C GLU A 49 -9.38 -9.85 -6.14
N ALA A 50 -9.59 -9.59 -4.84
CA ALA A 50 -9.92 -10.62 -3.85
C ALA A 50 -11.24 -11.34 -4.17
N LEU A 51 -12.24 -10.60 -4.63
CA LEU A 51 -13.48 -11.18 -5.14
C LEU A 51 -13.23 -12.10 -6.33
N GLY A 52 -12.42 -11.66 -7.30
CA GLY A 52 -12.03 -12.47 -8.46
C GLY A 52 -11.35 -13.78 -8.05
N TRP A 53 -10.47 -13.72 -7.05
CA TRP A 53 -9.83 -14.92 -6.49
C TRP A 53 -10.84 -15.86 -5.82
N ALA A 54 -11.75 -15.32 -5.01
CA ALA A 54 -12.78 -16.12 -4.34
C ALA A 54 -13.72 -16.79 -5.36
N LEU A 55 -14.08 -16.09 -6.44
CA LEU A 55 -14.95 -16.58 -7.51
C LEU A 55 -14.25 -17.54 -8.47
N ALA A 56 -12.91 -17.63 -8.46
CA ALA A 56 -12.16 -18.58 -9.29
C ALA A 56 -12.34 -20.04 -8.84
N ASP A 57 -12.87 -20.29 -7.64
CA ASP A 57 -13.18 -21.61 -7.11
C ASP A 57 -14.64 -21.67 -6.64
N ASP A 58 -15.40 -22.62 -7.17
CA ASP A 58 -16.84 -22.73 -6.89
C ASP A 58 -17.15 -22.93 -5.41
N ARG A 59 -16.29 -23.66 -4.67
CA ARG A 59 -16.50 -23.90 -3.22
C ARG A 59 -16.27 -22.63 -2.42
N ARG A 60 -15.26 -21.83 -2.78
CA ARG A 60 -15.02 -20.52 -2.15
C ARG A 60 -16.15 -19.55 -2.48
N ALA A 61 -16.63 -19.52 -3.72
CA ALA A 61 -17.75 -18.69 -4.15
C ALA A 61 -19.04 -19.02 -3.37
N GLU A 62 -19.40 -20.31 -3.28
CA GLU A 62 -20.58 -20.75 -2.53
C GLU A 62 -20.48 -20.39 -1.03
N ARG A 63 -19.30 -20.58 -0.44
CA ARG A 63 -19.03 -20.22 0.95
C ARG A 63 -19.13 -18.70 1.18
N LEU A 64 -18.59 -17.89 0.28
CA LEU A 64 -18.69 -16.43 0.35
C LEU A 64 -20.15 -15.98 0.36
N LEU A 65 -20.97 -16.47 -0.57
CA LEU A 65 -22.40 -16.13 -0.64
C LEU A 65 -23.16 -16.62 0.60
N SER A 66 -22.84 -17.82 1.08
CA SER A 66 -23.50 -18.41 2.26
C SER A 66 -23.18 -17.65 3.55
N LEU A 67 -21.94 -17.20 3.73
CA LEU A 67 -21.50 -16.51 4.96
C LEU A 67 -21.83 -15.02 4.96
N THR A 68 -21.75 -14.35 3.82
CA THR A 68 -22.09 -12.92 3.69
C THR A 68 -23.58 -12.68 3.52
N GLY A 69 -24.35 -13.71 3.14
CA GLY A 69 -25.77 -13.59 2.80
C GLY A 69 -26.02 -12.84 1.47
N LEU A 70 -24.97 -12.59 0.69
CA LEU A 70 -25.07 -11.96 -0.62
C LEU A 70 -25.66 -12.96 -1.63
N THR A 71 -26.52 -12.46 -2.52
CA THR A 71 -26.95 -13.21 -3.70
C THR A 71 -26.07 -12.82 -4.90
N PRO A 72 -25.93 -13.68 -5.92
CA PRO A 72 -25.17 -13.35 -7.13
C PRO A 72 -25.69 -12.09 -7.84
N ASP A 73 -26.99 -11.82 -7.76
CA ASP A 73 -27.59 -10.61 -8.31
C ASP A 73 -27.19 -9.36 -7.52
N ARG A 74 -27.32 -9.39 -6.18
CA ARG A 74 -26.87 -8.29 -5.32
C ARG A 74 -25.38 -8.02 -5.44
N LEU A 75 -24.57 -9.08 -5.56
CA LEU A 75 -23.13 -8.95 -5.72
C LEU A 75 -22.79 -8.21 -7.02
N ARG A 76 -23.43 -8.56 -8.15
CA ARG A 76 -23.22 -7.88 -9.45
C ARG A 76 -23.69 -6.44 -9.43
N ASN A 77 -24.85 -6.17 -8.83
CA ASN A 77 -25.40 -4.82 -8.72
C ASN A 77 -24.65 -3.96 -7.69
N GLY A 78 -23.92 -4.58 -6.76
CA GLY A 78 -23.19 -3.93 -5.67
C GLY A 78 -21.67 -3.95 -5.82
N LEU A 79 -21.10 -4.23 -7.00
CA LEU A 79 -19.64 -4.28 -7.18
C LEU A 79 -18.92 -2.97 -6.85
N THR A 80 -19.63 -1.84 -6.96
CA THR A 80 -19.12 -0.51 -6.60
C THR A 80 -19.55 -0.06 -5.20
N ASP A 81 -20.32 -0.87 -4.49
CA ASP A 81 -20.78 -0.55 -3.14
C ASP A 81 -19.69 -0.90 -2.12
N ARG A 82 -19.31 0.09 -1.31
CA ARG A 82 -18.27 -0.07 -0.28
C ARG A 82 -18.64 -1.12 0.76
N GLY A 83 -19.92 -1.24 1.12
CA GLY A 83 -20.39 -2.26 2.07
C GLY A 83 -20.23 -3.67 1.53
N VAL A 84 -20.54 -3.89 0.25
CA VAL A 84 -20.31 -5.18 -0.43
C VAL A 84 -18.81 -5.47 -0.54
N GLN A 85 -17.99 -4.50 -0.93
CA GLN A 85 -16.54 -4.66 -1.02
C GLN A 85 -15.89 -4.97 0.33
N ALA A 86 -16.31 -4.29 1.39
CA ALA A 86 -15.88 -4.58 2.76
C ALA A 86 -16.28 -6.02 3.16
N ALA A 87 -17.52 -6.43 2.90
CA ALA A 87 -18.00 -7.77 3.26
C ALA A 87 -17.20 -8.90 2.60
N VAL A 88 -16.72 -8.70 1.37
CA VAL A 88 -15.83 -9.66 0.68
C VAL A 88 -14.49 -9.80 1.39
N LEU A 89 -13.86 -8.67 1.74
CA LEU A 89 -12.57 -8.70 2.45
C LEU A 89 -12.72 -9.21 3.89
N GLU A 90 -13.82 -8.89 4.57
CA GLU A 90 -14.14 -9.43 5.89
C GLU A 90 -14.38 -10.95 5.86
N PHE A 91 -15.00 -11.48 4.81
CA PHE A 91 -15.12 -12.93 4.60
C PHE A 91 -13.74 -13.61 4.59
N LEU A 92 -12.76 -13.03 3.88
CA LEU A 92 -11.39 -13.55 3.88
C LEU A 92 -10.73 -13.38 5.24
N ALA A 93 -10.86 -12.21 5.87
CA ALA A 93 -10.29 -11.93 7.19
C ALA A 93 -10.81 -12.87 8.28
N ASN A 94 -12.05 -13.36 8.16
CA ASN A 94 -12.65 -14.33 9.08
C ASN A 94 -12.14 -15.77 8.86
N HIS A 95 -11.34 -16.03 7.82
CA HIS A 95 -10.71 -17.32 7.60
C HIS A 95 -9.24 -17.18 7.24
N GLU A 96 -8.37 -17.27 8.26
CA GLU A 96 -6.92 -17.15 8.13
C GLU A 96 -6.29 -17.94 6.95
N PRO A 97 -6.62 -19.21 6.66
CA PRO A 97 -6.02 -19.90 5.52
C PRO A 97 -6.45 -19.30 4.17
N ASP A 98 -7.70 -18.86 4.02
CA ASP A 98 -8.14 -18.18 2.79
C ASP A 98 -7.49 -16.80 2.67
N LEU A 99 -7.33 -16.09 3.78
CA LEU A 99 -6.66 -14.79 3.81
C LEU A 99 -5.21 -14.89 3.33
N VAL A 100 -4.45 -15.87 3.83
CA VAL A 100 -3.05 -16.07 3.43
C VAL A 100 -2.94 -16.47 1.97
N LEU A 101 -3.81 -17.38 1.49
CA LEU A 101 -3.80 -17.81 0.10
C LEU A 101 -4.24 -16.70 -0.87
N ALA A 102 -5.22 -15.88 -0.48
CA ALA A 102 -5.63 -14.71 -1.26
C ALA A 102 -4.49 -13.69 -1.31
N ALA A 103 -3.85 -13.40 -0.17
CA ALA A 103 -2.74 -12.47 -0.10
C ALA A 103 -1.56 -12.91 -0.98
N ASP A 104 -1.20 -14.20 -0.94
CA ASP A 104 -0.19 -14.80 -1.81
C ASP A 104 -0.55 -14.67 -3.30
N ALA A 105 -1.78 -15.01 -3.68
CA ALA A 105 -2.25 -14.91 -5.06
C ALA A 105 -2.33 -13.46 -5.59
N LEU A 106 -2.55 -12.50 -4.69
CA LEU A 106 -2.68 -11.07 -4.98
C LEU A 106 -1.35 -10.31 -4.89
N ASP A 107 -0.25 -11.00 -4.57
CA ASP A 107 1.07 -10.40 -4.30
C ASP A 107 0.97 -9.26 -3.28
N THR A 108 0.28 -9.52 -2.16
CA THR A 108 0.05 -8.55 -1.08
C THR A 108 0.20 -9.20 0.29
N SER A 109 0.17 -8.40 1.34
CA SER A 109 0.18 -8.89 2.71
C SER A 109 -1.25 -9.11 3.25
N PRO A 110 -1.49 -10.15 4.08
CA PRO A 110 -2.76 -10.36 4.77
C PRO A 110 -3.25 -9.13 5.53
N GLU A 111 -2.32 -8.42 6.19
CA GLU A 111 -2.58 -7.18 6.92
C GLU A 111 -3.10 -6.05 6.03
N THR A 112 -2.67 -5.99 4.76
CA THR A 112 -3.15 -5.01 3.78
C THR A 112 -4.61 -5.27 3.42
N LEU A 113 -5.01 -6.53 3.24
CA LEU A 113 -6.40 -6.90 2.98
C LEU A 113 -7.31 -6.55 4.16
N VAL A 114 -6.85 -6.80 5.39
CA VAL A 114 -7.59 -6.45 6.61
C VAL A 114 -7.68 -4.93 6.79
N ALA A 115 -6.61 -4.19 6.47
CA ALA A 115 -6.61 -2.73 6.51
C ALA A 115 -7.60 -2.16 5.48
N ALA A 116 -7.61 -2.69 4.26
CA ALA A 116 -8.56 -2.30 3.21
C ALA A 116 -10.02 -2.58 3.61
N ALA A 117 -10.30 -3.72 4.25
CA ALA A 117 -11.63 -4.04 4.77
C ALA A 117 -12.12 -2.98 5.77
N ARG A 118 -11.24 -2.59 6.72
CA ARG A 118 -11.54 -1.58 7.73
C ARG A 118 -11.76 -0.19 7.15
N GLU A 119 -11.02 0.15 6.10
CA GLU A 119 -11.16 1.43 5.40
C GLU A 119 -12.50 1.52 4.66
N LEU A 120 -12.91 0.44 3.99
CA LEU A 120 -14.19 0.37 3.26
C LEU A 120 -15.42 0.32 4.18
N ALA A 121 -15.26 -0.21 5.40
CA ALA A 121 -16.32 -0.28 6.41
C ALA A 121 -16.59 1.04 7.16
N ARG A 122 -15.79 2.08 6.91
CA ARG A 122 -15.88 3.40 7.56
C ARG A 122 -16.79 4.36 6.80
#